data_AF-D2BUZ7-F1
#
_entry.id   AF-D2BUZ7-F1
#
_cell.length_a   1.000
_cell.length_b   1.000
_cell.length_c   1.000
_cell.angle_alpha   90.00
_cell.angle_beta   90.00
_cell.angle_gamma   90.00
#
_symmetry.space_group_name_H-M   'P 1'
#
loop_
_entity.id
_entity.type
_entity.pdbx_description
1 polymer ?
#
loop_
_entity_poly.entity_id
_entity_poly.type
_entity_poly.pdbx_seq_one_letter_code
_entity_poly.pdbx_strand_id
1 'polypeptide(L)' 'MFDSTPLTPEEITDQCRALTYAVIELENPAAKEALLFVLAERLEVLLATLEMPDDSDSDTPESPAQSGTMH' A
#
# COMPACT_ATOMS: atom_id res chain seq x y z
N MET A 1 -3.63 -15.77 -15.20
CA MET A 1 -4.18 -14.42 -15.42
C MET A 1 -3.55 -13.55 -14.36
N PHE A 2 -2.65 -12.66 -14.74
CA PHE A 2 -1.97 -11.76 -13.80
C PHE A 2 -2.88 -10.54 -13.69
N ASP A 3 -3.57 -10.41 -12.56
CA ASP A 3 -4.30 -9.17 -12.29
C ASP A 3 -3.25 -8.12 -11.97
N SER A 4 -3.08 -7.15 -12.88
CA SER A 4 -2.09 -6.07 -12.72
C SER A 4 -2.58 -4.95 -11.82
N THR A 5 -3.77 -5.13 -11.23
CA THR A 5 -4.34 -4.19 -10.26
C THR A 5 -3.39 -4.12 -9.06
N PRO A 6 -2.93 -2.91 -8.66
CA PRO A 6 -2.15 -2.75 -7.44
C PRO A 6 -2.91 -3.34 -6.25
N LEU A 7 -2.21 -4.08 -5.40
CA LEU A 7 -2.83 -4.71 -4.23
C LEU A 7 -3.34 -3.63 -3.27
N THR A 8 -4.50 -3.89 -2.68
CA THR A 8 -5.04 -3.02 -1.62
C THR A 8 -4.24 -3.20 -0.32
N PRO A 9 -4.26 -2.22 0.60
CA PRO A 9 -3.67 -2.38 1.93
C PRO A 9 -4.17 -3.63 2.67
N GLU A 10 -5.43 -4.00 2.49
CA GLU A 10 -6.04 -5.19 3.10
C GLU A 10 -5.43 -6.47 2.54
N GLU A 11 -5.27 -6.57 1.22
CA GLU A 11 -4.63 -7.72 0.57
C GLU A 11 -3.15 -7.88 0.98
N ILE A 12 -2.43 -6.77 1.13
CA ILE A 12 -1.04 -6.79 1.60
C ILE A 12 -0.99 -7.19 3.08
N THR A 13 -1.93 -6.73 3.90
CA THR A 13 -2.06 -7.12 5.31
C THR A 13 -2.30 -8.61 5.47
N ASP A 14 -3.18 -9.19 4.65
CA ASP A 14 -3.43 -10.63 4.64
C ASP A 14 -2.19 -11.44 4.26
N GLN A 15 -1.38 -10.95 3.30
CA GLN A 15 -0.10 -11.57 2.95
C GLN A 15 0.88 -11.53 4.13
N CYS A 16 1.03 -10.39 4.81
CA CYS A 16 1.87 -10.26 5.99
C CYS A 16 1.46 -11.24 7.10
N ARG A 17 0.16 -11.41 7.31
CA ARG A 17 -0.40 -12.36 8.28
C ARG A 17 -0.06 -13.79 7.90
N ALA A 18 -0.26 -14.19 6.65
CA ALA A 18 0.08 -15.53 6.15
C ALA A 18 1.58 -15.85 6.29
N LEU A 19 2.44 -14.90 5.92
CA LEU A 19 3.89 -15.03 6.05
C LEU A 19 4.33 -15.18 7.51
N THR A 20 3.72 -14.42 8.42
CA THR A 20 3.99 -14.53 9.86
C THR A 20 3.66 -15.92 10.39
N TYR A 21 2.50 -16.48 10.01
CA TYR A 21 2.15 -17.86 10.38
C TYR A 21 3.14 -18.87 9.81
N ALA A 22 3.53 -18.74 8.54
CA ALA A 22 4.48 -19.64 7.92
C ALA A 22 5.85 -19.61 8.64
N VAL A 23 6.35 -18.43 9.02
CA VAL A 23 7.59 -18.29 9.78
C VAL A 23 7.53 -18.97 11.16
N ILE A 24 6.39 -18.88 11.84
CA ILE A 24 6.19 -19.53 13.15
C ILE A 24 6.23 -21.05 12.99
N GLU A 25 5.46 -21.59 12.05
CA GLU A 25 5.24 -23.03 11.89
C GLU A 25 6.40 -23.78 11.20
N LEU A 26 7.21 -23.09 10.40
CA LEU A 26 8.33 -23.75 9.72
C LEU A 26 9.35 -24.30 10.73
N GLU A 27 10.03 -25.37 10.35
CA GLU A 27 11.16 -25.90 11.14
C GLU A 27 12.51 -25.62 10.45
N ASN A 28 12.48 -25.41 9.13
CA ASN A 28 13.69 -25.18 8.35
C ASN A 28 14.20 -23.73 8.57
N PRO A 29 15.40 -23.54 9.16
CA PRO A 29 15.90 -22.21 9.49
C PRO A 29 16.20 -21.35 8.26
N ALA A 30 16.72 -21.94 7.18
CA ALA A 30 17.00 -21.20 5.95
C ALA A 30 15.71 -20.72 5.26
N ALA A 31 14.65 -21.55 5.29
CA ALA A 31 13.34 -21.15 4.79
C ALA A 31 12.72 -20.03 5.65
N LYS A 32 12.92 -20.06 6.98
CA LYS A 32 12.48 -18.96 7.86
C LYS A 32 13.17 -17.65 7.52
N GLU A 33 14.49 -17.65 7.36
CA GLU A 33 15.24 -16.44 6.98
C GLU A 33 14.74 -15.86 5.65
N ALA A 34 14.52 -16.73 4.65
CA ALA A 34 13.97 -16.30 3.37
C ALA A 34 12.56 -15.69 3.52
N LEU A 35 11.67 -16.32 4.30
CA LEU A 35 10.32 -15.77 4.52
C LEU A 35 10.30 -14.50 5.36
N LEU A 36 11.24 -14.36 6.31
CA LEU A 36 11.40 -13.13 7.07
C LEU A 36 11.83 -11.96 6.16
N PHE A 37 12.70 -12.21 5.20
CA PHE A 37 13.06 -11.22 4.18
C PHE A 37 11.84 -10.81 3.36
N VAL A 38 11.07 -11.77 2.85
CA VAL A 38 9.83 -11.48 2.08
C VAL A 38 8.80 -10.73 2.93
N LEU A 39 8.65 -11.10 4.21
CA LEU A 39 7.75 -10.40 5.13
C LEU A 39 8.19 -8.93 5.33
N ALA A 40 9.49 -8.67 5.47
CA ALA A 40 9.99 -7.30 5.56
C ALA A 40 9.64 -6.48 4.30
N GLU A 41 9.86 -7.04 3.11
CA GLU A 41 9.48 -6.38 1.85
C GLU A 41 7.97 -6.12 1.76
N ARG A 42 7.13 -7.04 2.25
CA ARG A 42 5.66 -6.81 2.29
C ARG A 42 5.26 -5.73 3.28
N LEU A 43 5.94 -5.63 4.42
CA LEU A 43 5.70 -4.55 5.40
C LEU A 43 6.09 -3.18 4.84
N GLU A 44 7.20 -3.10 4.11
CA GLU A 44 7.60 -1.86 3.43
C GLU A 44 6.59 -1.43 2.37
N VAL A 45 6.09 -2.39 1.57
CA VAL A 45 5.03 -2.11 0.60
C VAL A 45 3.72 -1.70 1.28
N LEU A 46 3.36 -2.34 2.39
CA LEU A 46 2.18 -1.94 3.15
C LEU A 46 2.30 -0.50 3.65
N LEU A 47 3.45 -0.14 4.24
CA LEU A 47 3.70 1.22 4.71
C LEU A 47 3.60 2.22 3.56
N ALA A 48 4.29 1.97 2.44
CA ALA A 48 4.23 2.84 1.28
C ALA A 48 2.80 3.00 0.74
N THR A 49 2.01 1.91 0.74
CA THR A 49 0.62 1.93 0.25
C THR A 49 -0.27 2.76 1.17
N LEU A 50 -0.07 2.69 2.49
CA LEU A 50 -0.79 3.49 3.48
C LEU A 50 -0.41 4.98 3.46
N GLU A 51 0.79 5.31 2.98
CA GLU A 51 1.29 6.68 2.84
C GLU A 51 0.90 7.32 1.49
N MET A 52 0.41 6.54 0.53
CA MET A 52 -0.07 7.11 -0.72
C MET A 52 -1.29 8.01 -0.45
N PRO A 53 -1.27 9.28 -0.90
CA PRO A 53 -2.42 10.15 -0.75
C PRO A 53 -3.60 9.54 -1.49
N ASP A 54 -4.76 9.47 -0.84
CA ASP A 54 -5.99 9.15 -1.54
C ASP A 54 -6.24 10.26 -2.56
N ASP A 55 -6.18 9.95 -3.87
CA ASP A 55 -6.55 10.86 -4.97
C ASP A 55 -8.04 11.29 -4.93
N SER A 56 -8.75 11.00 -3.83
CA SER A 56 -10.15 11.33 -3.60
C SER A 56 -10.38 12.78 -3.17
N ASP A 57 -9.34 13.51 -2.75
CA ASP A 57 -9.43 14.94 -2.40
C ASP A 57 -9.28 15.85 -3.64
N SER A 58 -10.10 15.61 -4.67
CA SER A 58 -10.38 16.63 -5.70
C SER A 58 -11.50 17.56 -5.25
N ASP A 59 -11.40 18.08 -4.02
CA ASP A 59 -12.20 19.21 -3.59
C ASP A 59 -11.63 20.46 -4.28
N THR A 60 -12.10 20.71 -5.50
CA THR A 60 -11.77 21.91 -6.26
C THR A 60 -12.66 23.03 -5.74
N PRO A 61 -12.16 24.06 -5.02
CA PRO A 61 -12.93 25.28 -4.87
C PRO A 61 -12.86 26.01 -6.21
N GLU A 62 -13.97 25.98 -6.95
CA GLU A 62 -14.22 26.82 -8.11
C GLU A 62 -13.78 28.27 -7.81
N SER A 63 -12.79 28.74 -8.57
CA SER A 63 -12.29 30.12 -8.47
C SER A 63 -13.40 31.10 -8.88
N PRO A 64 -13.86 32.03 -8.02
CA PRO A 64 -14.77 33.05 -8.47
C PRO A 64 -13.98 34.09 -9.28
N ALA A 65 -14.22 34.04 -10.59
CA ALA A 65 -14.17 35.12 -11.58
C ALA A 65 -13.28 36.35 -11.27
N GLN A 66 -12.28 36.56 -12.13
CA GLN A 66 -11.71 37.87 -12.41
C GLN A 66 -12.84 38.86 -12.73
N SER A 67 -13.15 39.74 -11.79
CA SER A 67 -13.97 40.92 -12.07
C SER A 67 -13.04 42.02 -12.61
N GLY A 68 -12.75 41.91 -13.90
CA GLY A 68 -12.27 43.05 -14.67
C GLY A 68 -13.41 44.05 -14.81
N THR A 69 -13.34 45.17 -14.11
CA THR A 69 -14.13 46.36 -14.45
C THR A 69 -13.18 47.51 -14.71
N MET A 70 -13.04 47.79 -16.00
CA MET A 70 -12.49 48.99 -16.59
C MET A 70 -13.54 50.12 -16.48
N HIS A 71 -13.28 51.15 -15.67
CA HIS A 71 -13.48 52.56 -16.04
C HIS A 71 -12.82 53.48 -15.01
#